data_AF-L8P7R2-F1
#
_entry.id   AF-L8P7R2-F1
#
_cell.length_a   1.000
_cell.length_b   1.000
_cell.length_c   1.000
_cell.angle_alpha   90.00
_cell.angle_beta   90.00
_cell.angle_gamma   90.00
#
_symmetry.space_group_name_H-M   'P 1'
#
loop_
_entity.id
_entity.type
_entity.pdbx_description
1 polymer ?
#
loop_
_entity_poly.entity_id
_entity_poly.type
_entity_poly.pdbx_seq_one_letter_code
_entity_poly.pdbx_strand_id
1 'polypeptide(L)' 'MYADEAYWWWIVPSESDYALEWPASVRYTPGAVVLDAPRLIHRSDGTVPYTPPIPLYLTLCRVMGTTPTWSRQMTA' A
#
# COMPACT_ATOMS: atom_id res chain seq x y z
N MET A 1 -1.35 9.10 4.43
CA MET A 1 -2.48 8.58 3.64
C MET A 1 -3.19 9.76 3.03
N TYR A 2 -3.30 9.74 1.71
CA TYR A 2 -4.09 10.71 0.95
C TYR A 2 -5.34 10.01 0.43
N ALA A 3 -6.43 10.72 0.23
CA ALA A 3 -7.56 10.19 -0.52
C ALA A 3 -8.33 11.30 -1.24
N ASP A 4 -9.13 10.89 -2.21
CA ASP A 4 -10.16 11.68 -2.86
C ASP A 4 -11.46 10.85 -2.93
N GLU A 5 -12.41 11.24 -3.79
CA GLU A 5 -13.69 10.55 -3.93
C GLU A 5 -13.56 9.12 -4.49
N ALA A 6 -12.48 8.82 -5.23
CA ALA A 6 -12.33 7.58 -5.98
C ALA A 6 -11.22 6.66 -5.45
N TYR A 7 -10.16 7.22 -4.87
CA TYR A 7 -8.95 6.47 -4.56
C TYR A 7 -8.32 6.86 -3.22
N TRP A 8 -7.60 5.90 -2.67
CA TRP A 8 -6.79 6.05 -1.47
C TRP A 8 -5.34 5.81 -1.85
N TRP A 9 -4.44 6.64 -1.32
CA TRP A 9 -3.01 6.58 -1.61
C TRP A 9 -2.17 6.51 -0.34
N TRP A 10 -1.16 5.66 -0.42
CA TRP A 10 -0.11 5.52 0.57
C TRP A 10 1.23 5.76 -0.10
N ILE A 11 2.11 6.47 0.60
CA ILE A 11 3.52 6.57 0.22
C ILE A 11 4.20 5.35 0.84
N VAL A 12 4.97 4.63 0.03
CA VAL A 12 5.82 3.51 0.46
C VAL A 12 7.24 3.76 -0.05
N PRO A 13 8.28 3.16 0.55
CA PRO A 13 9.63 3.18 -0.02
C PRO A 13 9.63 2.65 -1.47
N SER A 14 10.55 3.16 -2.29
CA SER A 14 10.83 2.54 -3.59
C SER A 14 11.13 1.04 -3.41
N GLU A 15 10.86 0.26 -4.46
CA GLU A 15 11.05 -1.20 -4.47
C GLU A 15 10.15 -1.96 -3.48
N SER A 16 9.06 -1.35 -3.00
CA SER A 16 8.06 -2.04 -2.18
C SER A 16 7.23 -3.07 -2.96
N ASP A 17 7.50 -3.28 -4.24
CA ASP A 17 7.04 -4.40 -5.05
C ASP A 17 7.97 -5.63 -4.96
N TYR A 18 9.16 -5.47 -4.39
CA TYR A 18 10.05 -6.59 -4.11
C TYR A 18 9.40 -7.54 -3.09
N ALA A 19 9.09 -8.77 -3.53
CA ALA A 19 8.42 -9.82 -2.75
C ALA A 19 7.01 -9.48 -2.22
N LEU A 20 6.42 -8.35 -2.60
CA LEU A 20 5.06 -7.96 -2.26
C LEU A 20 4.21 -7.89 -3.53
N GLU A 21 3.54 -8.99 -3.86
CA GLU A 21 2.55 -9.02 -4.93
C GLU A 21 1.27 -8.30 -4.47
N TRP A 22 1.20 -6.99 -4.72
CA TRP A 22 0.04 -6.17 -4.38
C TRP A 22 -1.25 -6.77 -4.96
N PRO A 23 -2.36 -6.80 -4.21
CA PRO A 23 -3.61 -7.39 -4.70
C PRO A 23 -4.14 -6.65 -5.93
N ALA A 24 -4.93 -7.33 -6.78
CA ALA A 24 -5.31 -6.84 -8.11
C ALA A 24 -6.01 -5.45 -8.14
N SER A 25 -6.72 -5.08 -7.07
CA SER A 25 -7.38 -3.76 -6.96
C SER A 25 -6.44 -2.64 -6.45
N VAL A 26 -5.18 -2.95 -6.17
CA VAL A 26 -4.15 -2.02 -5.69
C VAL A 26 -3.14 -1.78 -6.81
N ARG A 27 -2.88 -0.50 -7.10
CA ARG A 27 -1.92 -0.10 -8.11
C ARG A 27 -0.65 0.45 -7.47
N TYR A 28 0.44 -0.30 -7.56
CA TYR A 28 1.78 0.22 -7.25
C TYR A 28 2.26 1.09 -8.41
N THR A 29 2.61 2.35 -8.12
CA THR A 29 3.00 3.34 -9.14
C THR A 29 4.30 4.03 -8.70
N PRO A 30 5.48 3.47 -9.01
CA PRO A 30 6.75 4.07 -8.66
C PRO A 30 6.93 5.41 -9.39
N GLY A 31 7.46 6.42 -8.68
CA GLY A 31 7.66 7.77 -9.23
C GLY A 31 6.37 8.58 -9.44
N ALA A 32 5.23 8.10 -8.94
CA ALA A 32 3.99 8.87 -9.00
C ALA A 32 4.11 10.20 -8.24
N VAL A 33 3.62 11.26 -8.86
CA VAL A 33 3.46 12.56 -8.23
C VAL A 33 2.01 12.69 -7.74
N VAL A 34 1.85 12.99 -6.46
CA VAL A 34 0.54 13.30 -5.87
C VAL A 34 0.19 14.74 -6.28
N LEU A 35 -0.75 14.89 -7.21
CA LEU A 35 -1.29 16.20 -7.60
C LEU A 35 -2.15 16.78 -6.46
N ASP A 36 -2.46 18.07 -6.49
CA ASP A 36 -3.18 18.77 -5.40
C ASP A 36 -4.63 18.28 -5.13
N ALA A 37 -5.16 17.34 -5.91
CA ALA A 37 -6.52 16.83 -5.74
C ALA A 37 -6.65 15.89 -4.50
N PRO A 38 -5.78 14.87 -4.31
CA PRO A 38 -5.70 14.09 -3.08
C PRO A 38 -5.41 14.93 -1.83
N ARG A 39 -6.26 14.81 -0.80
CA ARG A 39 -6.05 15.49 0.49
C ARG A 39 -5.37 14.53 1.48
N LEU A 40 -4.46 15.05 2.30
CA LEU A 40 -3.88 14.30 3.41
C LEU A 40 -4.96 14.05 4.48
N ILE A 41 -5.38 12.80 4.65
CA ILE A 41 -6.39 12.40 5.64
C ILE A 41 -5.73 11.93 6.93
N HIS A 42 -4.57 11.29 6.82
CA HIS A 42 -3.85 10.79 7.98
C HIS A 42 -2.35 10.88 7.76
N ARG A 43 -1.65 11.56 8.68
CA ARG A 43 -0.19 11.50 8.81
C ARG A 43 0.12 10.58 9.98
N SER A 44 1.07 9.67 9.81
CA SER A 44 1.61 8.91 10.92
C SER A 44 2.30 9.84 11.91
N ASP A 45 2.24 9.51 13.20
CA ASP A 45 2.92 10.26 14.27
C ASP A 45 4.45 10.06 14.27
N GLY A 46 4.94 9.09 13.48
CA GLY A 46 6.36 8.80 13.32
C GLY A 46 7.11 9.85 12.48
N THR A 47 8.44 9.82 12.58
CA THR A 47 9.34 10.69 11.81
C THR A 47 9.52 10.25 10.36
N VAL A 48 9.07 9.04 10.03
CA VAL A 48 9.26 8.43 8.72
C VAL A 48 8.06 8.76 7.82
N PRO A 49 8.26 9.39 6.65
CA PRO A 49 7.18 9.95 5.82
C PRO A 49 6.46 8.90 4.95
N TYR A 50 6.62 7.61 5.25
CA TYR A 50 6.02 6.51 4.49
C TYR A 50 5.23 5.55 5.39
N THR A 51 4.31 4.82 4.78
CA THR A 51 3.59 3.71 5.40
C THR A 51 4.43 2.44 5.27
N PRO A 52 4.74 1.73 6.36
CA PRO A 52 5.53 0.50 6.28
C PRO A 52 4.89 -0.51 5.31
N PRO A 53 5.62 -0.99 4.28
CA PRO A 53 5.01 -1.71 3.16
C PRO A 53 4.49 -3.11 3.55
N ILE A 54 5.19 -3.84 4.42
CA ILE A 54 4.75 -5.17 4.89
C ILE A 54 3.43 -5.08 5.68
N PRO A 55 3.29 -4.22 6.72
CA PRO A 55 2.00 -4.02 7.38
C PRO A 55 0.88 -3.56 6.46
N LEU A 56 1.17 -2.66 5.52
CA LEU A 56 0.19 -2.19 4.54
C LEU A 56 -0.30 -3.32 3.64
N TYR A 57 0.63 -4.10 3.08
CA TYR A 57 0.33 -5.25 2.24
C TYR A 57 -0.59 -6.26 2.94
N LEU A 58 -0.25 -6.65 4.18
CA LEU A 58 -1.07 -7.56 4.98
C LEU A 58 -2.48 -7.02 5.24
N THR A 59 -2.58 -5.72 5.52
CA THR A 59 -3.87 -5.04 5.75
C THR A 59 -4.72 -5.05 4.50
N LEU A 60 -4.14 -4.69 3.35
CA LEU A 60 -4.83 -4.67 2.06
C LEU A 60 -5.29 -6.07 1.66
N CYS A 61 -4.41 -7.08 1.80
CA CYS A 61 -4.76 -8.48 1.60
C CYS A 61 -5.99 -8.89 2.40
N ARG A 62 -6.02 -8.54 3.70
CA ARG A 62 -7.15 -8.86 4.58
C ARG A 62 -8.44 -8.15 4.15
N VAL A 63 -8.36 -6.86 3.80
CA VAL A 63 -9.51 -6.06 3.37
C VAL A 63 -10.12 -6.60 2.06
N MET A 64 -9.29 -7.07 1.14
CA MET A 64 -9.73 -7.61 -0.16
C MET A 64 -9.99 -9.12 -0.15
N GLY A 65 -9.80 -9.80 0.99
CA GLY A 65 -9.97 -11.26 1.06
C GLY A 65 -8.96 -12.06 0.25
N THR A 66 -7.77 -11.50 -0.03
CA THR A 66 -6.71 -12.17 -0.78
C THR A 66 -5.63 -12.70 0.15
N THR A 67 -5.24 -13.97 0.01
CA THR A 67 -4.15 -14.58 0.78
C THR A 67 -2.79 -14.03 0.33
N PRO A 68 -1.93 -13.59 1.27
CA PRO A 68 -0.55 -13.18 0.95
C PRO A 68 0.23 -14.28 0.23
N THR A 69 1.01 -13.94 -0.80
CA THR A 69 1.67 -14.92 -1.68
C THR A 69 2.58 -15.89 -0.92
N TRP A 70 3.39 -15.36 0.01
CA TRP A 70 4.28 -16.14 0.87
C TRP A 70 3.52 -17.13 1.77
N SER A 71 2.33 -16.76 2.26
CA SER A 71 1.50 -17.68 3.06
C SER A 71 0.90 -18.83 2.23
N ARG A 72 0.61 -18.59 0.93
CA ARG A 72 0.19 -19.65 0.01
C ARG A 72 1.29 -20.69 -0.18
N GLN A 73 2.55 -20.25 -0.30
CA GLN A 73 3.70 -21.15 -0.45
C GLN A 73 3.94 -22.02 0.79
N MET A 74 3.61 -21.53 1.99
CA MET A 74 3.74 -22.29 3.24
C MET A 74 2.67 -23.37 3.43
N THR A 75 1.60 -23.36 2.63
CA THR A 75 0.48 -24.32 2.73
C THR A 75 0.58 -25.45 1.69
N ALA A 76 1.77 -25.66 1.10
CA ALA A 76 2.02 -26.68 0.07
C ALA A 76 2.49 -28.02 0.66
#